data_AF-A0AAW2N7N3-F1
#
_entry.id   AF-A0AAW2N7N3-F1
#
_cell.length_a   1.000
_cell.length_b   1.000
_cell.length_c   1.000
_cell.angle_alpha   90.00
_cell.angle_beta   90.00
_cell.angle_gamma   90.00
#
_symmetry.space_group_name_H-M   'P 1'
#
loop_
_entity.id
_entity.type
_entity.pdbx_description
1 polymer ?
#
loop_
_entity_poly.entity_id
_entity_poly.type
_entity_poly.pdbx_seq_one_letter_code
_entity_poly.pdbx_strand_id
1 'polypeptide(L)'
;MEQRSKSSRGKLKEENKNSSEVFASCSFSSLGLHSTLCDQLKERLGFEVPTQVQAQAIPVVLSGRHVLVNAATGTGKTVAYLAPIIHLLQNYDKRIQRSDGTFALVLVPTRELCMQVYEILQKLLHRFHWIVPGYIMGGENRSKEKARLRKGVSILVATPGRLLDHLKNTSSFVHTNLRWIVFDEADRYCILILSKQALDALLGIPNVLDKSVTKGNSAATPEVQKQNLLLSATLNEKVNHLAKISLENPVMIGLDDKKILQNVNRNRISLEPDMADRVEESRKMLSSSAEEYKLPAQLVQRYIKVPCGSRLVVLLSILKHLFEREASQKNFYIWKHQFVLLAR
;
A
#
# COMPACT_ATOMS: atom_id res chain seq x y z
N MET A 1 18.01 41.00 29.18
CA MET A 1 16.71 40.54 28.66
C MET A 1 16.73 40.11 27.18
N GLU A 2 17.91 40.00 26.54
CA GLU A 2 18.01 39.87 25.07
C GLU A 2 18.55 38.50 24.58
N GLN A 3 18.57 37.49 25.44
CA GLN A 3 18.98 36.11 25.07
C GLN A 3 17.83 35.10 25.07
N ARG A 4 16.62 35.49 25.50
CA ARG A 4 15.44 34.61 25.52
C ARG A 4 14.60 34.65 24.23
N SER A 5 14.87 35.58 23.31
CA SER A 5 14.08 35.78 22.07
C SER A 5 14.63 35.03 20.83
N LYS A 6 15.85 34.48 20.88
CA LYS A 6 16.44 33.73 19.76
C LYS A 6 16.09 32.23 19.76
N SER A 7 15.73 31.65 20.92
CA SER A 7 15.41 30.22 21.06
C SER A 7 13.99 29.87 20.57
N SER A 8 13.03 30.79 20.67
CA SER A 8 11.64 30.61 20.21
C SER A 8 11.47 30.70 18.69
N ARG A 9 12.33 31.45 17.98
CA ARG A 9 12.35 31.51 16.50
C ARG A 9 12.92 30.25 15.83
N GLY A 10 13.73 29.46 16.53
CA GLY A 10 14.27 28.18 16.04
C GLY A 10 13.24 27.06 16.03
N LYS A 11 12.45 26.94 17.11
CA LYS A 11 11.39 25.92 17.24
C LYS A 11 10.25 26.07 16.24
N LEU A 12 9.82 27.31 15.97
CA LEU A 12 8.78 27.61 14.95
C LEU A 12 9.24 27.29 13.50
N LYS A 13 10.55 27.22 13.24
CA LYS A 13 11.10 26.86 11.93
C LYS A 13 11.25 25.35 11.73
N GLU A 14 11.46 24.57 12.79
CA GLU A 14 11.57 23.10 12.71
C GLU A 14 10.21 22.39 12.60
N GLU A 15 9.17 22.87 13.31
CA GLU A 15 7.82 22.30 13.19
C GLU A 15 7.20 22.55 11.80
N ASN A 16 7.46 23.71 11.19
CA ASN A 16 7.03 24.03 9.82
C ASN A 16 7.82 23.28 8.73
N LYS A 17 9.00 22.74 9.03
CA LYS A 17 9.80 21.99 8.06
C LYS A 17 9.29 20.56 7.87
N ASN A 18 8.86 19.91 8.96
CA ASN A 18 8.35 18.53 8.91
C ASN A 18 6.95 18.42 8.27
N SER A 19 6.07 19.42 8.42
CA SER A 19 4.76 19.42 7.74
C SER A 19 4.91 19.65 6.23
N SER A 20 5.89 20.46 5.83
CA SER A 20 6.16 20.77 4.41
C SER A 20 6.70 19.58 3.60
N GLU A 21 7.28 18.57 4.25
CA GLU A 21 7.79 17.36 3.56
C GLU A 21 6.69 16.34 3.25
N VAL A 22 5.58 16.33 4.00
CA VAL A 22 4.49 15.35 3.84
C VAL A 22 3.40 15.85 2.91
N PHE A 23 3.05 17.14 2.99
CA PHE A 23 1.99 17.74 2.19
C PHE A 23 2.54 18.44 0.95
N ALA A 24 1.79 18.37 -0.15
CA ALA A 24 2.10 19.09 -1.38
C ALA A 24 1.63 20.54 -1.30
N SER A 25 2.18 21.42 -2.15
CA SER A 25 1.75 22.82 -2.26
C SER A 25 0.57 23.04 -3.19
N CYS A 26 -0.07 21.97 -3.67
CA CYS A 26 -1.19 21.99 -4.62
C CYS A 26 -2.51 21.58 -3.96
N SER A 27 -3.63 21.69 -4.68
CA SER A 27 -4.95 21.24 -4.19
C SER A 27 -5.41 19.97 -4.91
N PHE A 28 -6.32 19.20 -4.31
CA PHE A 28 -6.89 18.02 -4.98
C PHE A 28 -7.56 18.36 -6.33
N SER A 29 -8.19 19.53 -6.43
CA SER A 29 -8.79 20.00 -7.68
C SER A 29 -7.74 20.23 -8.77
N SER A 30 -6.56 20.76 -8.42
CA SER A 30 -5.46 20.95 -9.38
C SER A 30 -4.83 19.63 -9.88
N LEU A 31 -5.12 18.50 -9.21
CA LEU A 31 -4.70 17.16 -9.65
C LEU A 31 -5.65 16.54 -10.69
N GLY A 32 -6.69 17.27 -11.12
CA GLY A 32 -7.67 16.79 -12.11
C GLY A 32 -8.86 16.03 -11.51
N LEU A 33 -9.03 16.03 -10.18
CA LEU A 33 -10.18 15.39 -9.54
C LEU A 33 -11.44 16.25 -9.63
N HIS A 34 -12.60 15.57 -9.67
CA HIS A 34 -13.90 16.23 -9.73
C HIS A 34 -14.19 16.98 -8.43
N SER A 35 -14.85 18.15 -8.51
CA SER A 35 -15.16 18.99 -7.35
C SER A 35 -15.89 18.24 -6.23
N THR A 36 -16.94 17.48 -6.58
CA THR A 36 -17.71 16.66 -5.63
C THR A 36 -16.84 15.65 -4.85
N LEU A 37 -15.81 15.10 -5.48
CA LEU A 37 -14.88 14.18 -4.83
C LEU A 37 -13.90 14.95 -3.91
N CYS A 38 -13.46 16.14 -4.33
CA CYS A 38 -12.64 17.03 -3.49
C CYS A 38 -13.40 17.47 -2.23
N ASP A 39 -14.68 17.83 -2.36
CA ASP A 39 -15.54 18.17 -1.22
C ASP A 39 -15.67 16.97 -0.27
N GLN A 40 -15.78 15.76 -0.83
CA GLN A 40 -15.82 14.53 -0.03
C GLN A 40 -14.54 14.29 0.77
N LEU A 41 -13.39 14.43 0.11
CA LEU A 41 -12.07 14.31 0.74
C LEU A 41 -11.93 15.30 1.91
N LYS A 42 -12.38 16.54 1.73
CA LYS A 42 -12.35 17.57 2.76
C LYS A 42 -13.33 17.27 3.90
N GLU A 43 -14.60 17.07 3.61
CA GLU A 43 -15.65 17.01 4.63
C GLU A 43 -15.68 15.71 5.44
N ARG A 44 -15.39 14.55 4.84
CA ARG A 44 -15.52 13.25 5.53
C ARG A 44 -14.21 12.66 6.00
N LEU A 45 -13.11 13.05 5.37
CA LEU A 45 -11.78 12.54 5.70
C LEU A 45 -10.85 13.63 6.25
N GLY A 46 -11.22 14.91 6.17
CA GLY A 46 -10.39 16.01 6.67
C GLY A 46 -9.17 16.29 5.80
N PHE A 47 -9.14 15.82 4.55
CA PHE A 47 -8.03 16.07 3.63
C PHE A 47 -8.22 17.42 2.93
N GLU A 48 -7.62 18.47 3.49
CA GLU A 48 -7.61 19.79 2.86
C GLU A 48 -6.58 19.89 1.72
N VAL A 49 -5.43 19.25 1.90
CA VAL A 49 -4.29 19.30 0.99
C VAL A 49 -3.78 17.88 0.72
N PRO A 50 -3.46 17.53 -0.54
CA PRO A 50 -2.88 16.22 -0.87
C PRO A 50 -1.50 16.04 -0.24
N THR A 51 -1.17 14.80 0.12
CA THR A 51 0.21 14.43 0.45
C THR A 51 1.09 14.42 -0.81
N GLN A 52 2.41 14.50 -0.67
CA GLN A 52 3.35 14.43 -1.79
C GLN A 52 3.14 13.17 -2.64
N VAL A 53 2.93 12.03 -1.99
CA VAL A 53 2.62 10.75 -2.67
C VAL A 53 1.31 10.83 -3.43
N GLN A 54 0.26 11.44 -2.85
CA GLN A 54 -1.03 11.63 -3.53
C GLN A 54 -0.88 12.56 -4.73
N ALA A 55 -0.16 13.68 -4.59
CA ALA A 55 0.06 14.65 -5.65
C ALA A 55 0.82 14.05 -6.85
N GLN A 56 1.78 13.17 -6.59
CA GLN A 56 2.51 12.47 -7.66
C GLN A 56 1.71 11.32 -8.27
N ALA A 57 1.00 10.54 -7.45
CA ALA A 57 0.31 9.33 -7.91
C ALA A 57 -1.00 9.61 -8.63
N ILE A 58 -1.84 10.52 -8.13
CA ILE A 58 -3.18 10.74 -8.67
C ILE A 58 -3.17 11.04 -10.18
N PRO A 59 -2.35 11.99 -10.70
CA PRO A 59 -2.32 12.28 -12.14
C PRO A 59 -1.86 11.09 -12.99
N VAL A 60 -0.95 10.27 -12.46
CA VAL A 60 -0.44 9.08 -13.16
C VAL A 60 -1.52 7.99 -13.21
N VAL A 61 -2.28 7.81 -12.12
CA VAL A 61 -3.39 6.85 -12.11
C VAL A 61 -4.47 7.30 -13.11
N LEU A 62 -4.80 8.59 -13.15
CA LEU A 62 -5.75 9.15 -14.12
C LEU A 62 -5.30 8.96 -15.57
N SER A 63 -3.99 8.93 -15.83
CA SER A 63 -3.44 8.70 -17.18
C SER A 63 -3.51 7.24 -17.64
N GLY A 64 -4.03 6.32 -16.83
CA GLY A 64 -4.14 4.89 -17.17
C GLY A 64 -2.83 4.10 -17.15
N ARG A 65 -1.71 4.70 -16.72
CA ARG A 65 -0.41 4.01 -16.68
C ARG A 65 -0.30 3.10 -15.46
N HIS A 66 0.42 1.99 -15.58
CA HIS A 66 0.80 1.18 -14.43
C HIS A 66 1.63 2.01 -13.44
N VAL A 67 1.44 1.78 -12.14
CA VAL A 67 2.10 2.57 -11.10
C VAL A 67 2.72 1.66 -10.05
N LEU A 68 3.96 1.96 -9.67
CA LEU A 68 4.56 1.44 -8.45
C LEU A 68 4.82 2.61 -7.50
N VAL A 69 4.16 2.59 -6.34
CA VAL A 69 4.34 3.58 -5.28
C VAL A 69 5.12 2.95 -4.14
N ASN A 70 6.31 3.51 -3.88
CA ASN A 70 7.09 3.20 -2.70
C ASN A 70 6.96 4.32 -1.67
N ALA A 71 6.16 4.11 -0.63
CA ALA A 71 5.99 5.10 0.42
C ALA A 71 5.64 4.46 1.76
N ALA A 72 6.06 5.08 2.86
CA ALA A 72 5.78 4.60 4.22
C ALA A 72 4.27 4.46 4.51
N THR A 73 3.90 3.65 5.50
CA THR A 73 2.51 3.57 5.98
C THR A 73 2.10 4.90 6.63
N GLY A 74 0.84 5.30 6.47
CA GLY A 74 0.35 6.58 6.99
C GLY A 74 0.55 7.79 6.06
N THR A 75 1.18 7.63 4.89
CA THR A 75 1.36 8.71 3.90
C THR A 75 0.13 8.99 3.02
N GLY A 76 -1.01 8.35 3.32
CA GLY A 76 -2.25 8.53 2.58
C GLY A 76 -2.34 7.75 1.27
N LYS A 77 -1.57 6.66 1.11
CA LYS A 77 -1.56 5.78 -0.06
C LYS A 77 -2.95 5.31 -0.52
N THR A 78 -3.83 5.00 0.42
CA THR A 78 -5.19 4.53 0.14
C THR A 78 -5.99 5.52 -0.72
N VAL A 79 -5.94 6.80 -0.36
CA VAL A 79 -6.62 7.85 -1.15
C VAL A 79 -5.96 8.05 -2.51
N ALA A 80 -4.64 7.85 -2.61
CA ALA A 80 -3.88 8.02 -3.84
C ALA A 80 -4.34 7.11 -4.98
N TYR A 81 -4.87 5.91 -4.68
CA TYR A 81 -5.51 5.04 -5.68
C TYR A 81 -7.04 5.11 -5.67
N LEU A 82 -7.70 5.25 -4.50
CA LEU A 82 -9.17 5.26 -4.46
C LEU A 82 -9.77 6.49 -5.13
N ALA A 83 -9.21 7.68 -4.88
CA ALA A 83 -9.74 8.92 -5.44
C ALA A 83 -9.76 8.92 -6.99
N PRO A 84 -8.64 8.65 -7.69
CA PRO A 84 -8.66 8.61 -9.15
C PRO A 84 -9.53 7.49 -9.71
N ILE A 85 -9.60 6.31 -9.06
CA ILE A 85 -10.51 5.23 -9.49
C ILE A 85 -11.98 5.68 -9.39
N ILE A 86 -12.38 6.29 -8.27
CA ILE A 86 -13.75 6.79 -8.09
C ILE A 86 -14.07 7.89 -9.09
N HIS A 87 -13.12 8.80 -9.35
CA HIS A 87 -13.26 9.84 -10.38
C HIS A 87 -13.50 9.24 -11.76
N LEU A 88 -12.70 8.23 -12.16
CA LEU A 88 -12.86 7.58 -13.46
C LEU A 88 -14.20 6.85 -13.56
N LEU A 89 -14.64 6.16 -12.51
CA LEU A 89 -15.95 5.49 -12.46
C LEU A 89 -17.13 6.48 -12.49
N GLN A 90 -16.98 7.65 -11.86
CA GLN A 90 -17.99 8.72 -11.89
C GLN A 90 -18.15 9.30 -13.30
N ASN A 91 -17.07 9.38 -14.07
CA ASN A 91 -17.05 10.00 -15.41
C ASN A 91 -17.54 9.08 -16.53
N TYR A 92 -18.06 7.89 -16.24
CA TYR A 92 -18.69 7.06 -17.26
C TYR A 92 -19.95 7.73 -17.81
N ASP A 93 -20.11 7.74 -19.14
CA ASP A 93 -21.29 8.31 -19.83
C ASP A 93 -22.59 7.70 -19.31
N LYS A 94 -22.57 6.39 -19.05
CA LYS A 94 -23.67 5.67 -18.41
C LYS A 94 -23.30 5.36 -16.97
N ARG A 95 -24.20 5.71 -16.05
CA ARG A 95 -24.03 5.37 -14.63
C ARG A 95 -23.88 3.86 -14.48
N ILE A 96 -22.87 3.46 -13.71
CA ILE A 96 -22.59 2.07 -13.38
C ILE A 96 -23.81 1.42 -12.74
N GLN A 97 -24.16 0.25 -13.24
CA GLN A 97 -25.22 -0.59 -12.71
C GLN A 97 -24.64 -1.76 -11.93
N ARG A 98 -25.47 -2.34 -11.07
CA ARG A 98 -25.05 -3.52 -10.28
C ARG A 98 -24.73 -4.74 -11.16
N SER A 99 -25.41 -4.88 -12.29
CA SER A 99 -25.18 -5.93 -13.28
C SER A 99 -23.80 -5.86 -13.94
N ASP A 100 -23.18 -4.67 -13.96
CA ASP A 100 -21.87 -4.47 -14.59
C ASP A 100 -20.73 -5.13 -13.80
N GLY A 101 -20.99 -5.54 -12.55
CA GLY A 101 -20.04 -6.26 -11.71
C GLY A 101 -18.89 -5.38 -11.22
N THR A 102 -17.74 -6.01 -11.02
CA THR A 102 -16.55 -5.37 -10.42
C THR A 102 -15.65 -4.72 -11.47
N PHE A 103 -15.35 -3.45 -11.26
CA PHE A 103 -14.44 -2.63 -12.08
C PHE A 103 -13.06 -2.46 -11.42
N ALA A 104 -13.02 -2.37 -10.09
CA ALA A 104 -11.78 -2.22 -9.34
C ALA A 104 -11.66 -3.28 -8.25
N LEU A 105 -10.49 -3.90 -8.17
CA LEU A 105 -10.13 -4.89 -7.16
C LEU A 105 -8.95 -4.36 -6.33
N VAL A 106 -9.11 -4.28 -5.01
CA VAL A 106 -8.07 -3.86 -4.07
C VAL A 106 -7.66 -5.06 -3.22
N LEU A 107 -6.46 -5.55 -3.46
CA LEU A 107 -5.84 -6.67 -2.74
C LEU A 107 -5.07 -6.15 -1.54
N VAL A 108 -5.43 -6.66 -0.36
CA VAL A 108 -4.83 -6.30 0.93
C VAL A 108 -4.36 -7.54 1.68
N PRO A 109 -3.28 -7.47 2.47
CA PRO A 109 -2.68 -8.63 3.13
C PRO A 109 -3.48 -9.16 4.32
N THR A 110 -4.20 -8.29 5.03
CA THR A 110 -4.86 -8.66 6.29
C THR A 110 -6.32 -8.22 6.34
N ARG A 111 -7.06 -8.81 7.27
CA ARG A 111 -8.48 -8.50 7.50
C ARG A 111 -8.66 -7.08 8.04
N GLU A 112 -7.76 -6.68 8.92
CA GLU A 112 -7.76 -5.38 9.57
C GLU A 112 -7.57 -4.28 8.52
N LEU A 113 -6.59 -4.45 7.62
CA LEU A 113 -6.37 -3.51 6.53
C LEU A 113 -7.54 -3.52 5.52
N CYS A 114 -8.16 -4.68 5.27
CA CYS A 114 -9.38 -4.77 4.47
C CYS A 114 -10.50 -3.88 5.00
N MET A 115 -10.76 -3.95 6.32
CA MET A 115 -11.77 -3.11 6.95
C MET A 115 -11.40 -1.63 6.92
N GLN A 116 -10.13 -1.28 7.17
CA GLN A 116 -9.66 0.10 7.10
C GLN A 116 -9.86 0.71 5.70
N VAL A 117 -9.45 -0.01 4.65
CA VAL A 117 -9.64 0.43 3.26
C VAL A 117 -11.14 0.52 2.92
N TYR A 118 -11.93 -0.45 3.35
CA TYR A 118 -13.38 -0.45 3.11
C TYR A 118 -14.08 0.74 3.78
N GLU A 119 -13.73 1.10 5.01
CA GLU A 119 -14.28 2.27 5.70
C GLU A 119 -13.95 3.58 4.98
N ILE A 120 -12.71 3.74 4.53
CA ILE A 120 -12.30 4.91 3.73
C ILE A 120 -13.09 4.95 2.42
N LEU A 121 -13.21 3.81 1.74
CA LEU A 121 -13.97 3.67 0.51
C LEU A 121 -15.45 4.07 0.70
N GLN A 122 -16.10 3.62 1.78
CA GLN A 122 -17.49 4.00 2.08
C GLN A 122 -17.64 5.50 2.31
N LYS A 123 -16.70 6.14 3.02
CA LYS A 123 -16.70 7.59 3.23
C LYS A 123 -16.61 8.35 1.91
N LEU A 124 -15.67 7.95 1.03
CA LEU A 124 -15.51 8.56 -0.29
C LEU A 124 -16.74 8.39 -1.18
N LEU A 125 -17.40 7.24 -1.11
CA LEU A 125 -18.57 6.91 -1.94
C LEU A 125 -19.90 7.45 -1.43
N HIS A 126 -19.94 8.17 -0.30
CA HIS A 126 -21.19 8.66 0.28
C HIS A 126 -22.04 9.49 -0.70
N ARG A 127 -21.43 10.23 -1.65
CA ARG A 127 -22.15 10.98 -2.69
C ARG A 127 -22.33 10.22 -4.02
N PHE A 128 -21.73 9.04 -4.16
CA PHE A 128 -21.67 8.23 -5.38
C PHE A 128 -22.41 6.90 -5.19
N HIS A 129 -23.67 6.96 -4.77
CA HIS A 129 -24.45 5.80 -4.31
C HIS A 129 -24.66 4.68 -5.35
N TRP A 130 -24.41 4.95 -6.64
CA TRP A 130 -24.45 3.94 -7.71
C TRP A 130 -23.17 3.09 -7.79
N ILE A 131 -22.05 3.58 -7.26
CA ILE A 131 -20.82 2.81 -7.13
C ILE A 131 -20.93 1.99 -5.85
N VAL A 132 -21.03 0.68 -5.97
CA VAL A 132 -21.27 -0.20 -4.82
C VAL A 132 -19.93 -0.68 -4.26
N PRO A 133 -19.55 -0.30 -3.03
CA PRO A 133 -18.39 -0.87 -2.37
C PRO A 133 -18.73 -2.23 -1.76
N GLY A 134 -17.79 -3.16 -1.81
CA GLY A 134 -17.89 -4.44 -1.13
C GLY A 134 -16.53 -4.92 -0.66
N TYR A 135 -16.54 -5.91 0.22
CA TYR A 135 -15.33 -6.58 0.66
C TYR A 135 -15.55 -8.08 0.82
N ILE A 136 -14.47 -8.85 0.71
CA ILE A 136 -14.41 -10.28 1.04
C ILE A 136 -13.13 -10.61 1.80
N MET A 137 -13.26 -11.35 2.90
CA MET A 137 -12.12 -11.68 3.73
C MET A 137 -12.34 -12.98 4.50
N GLY A 138 -11.25 -13.63 4.91
CA GLY A 138 -11.33 -14.84 5.73
C GLY A 138 -12.10 -14.60 7.03
N GLY A 139 -12.83 -15.61 7.51
CA GLY A 139 -13.57 -15.54 8.78
C GLY A 139 -15.00 -14.98 8.68
N GLU A 140 -15.49 -14.62 7.49
CA GLU A 140 -16.89 -14.28 7.27
C GLU A 140 -17.71 -15.44 6.67
N ASN A 141 -19.04 -15.34 6.81
CA ASN A 141 -19.95 -16.33 6.25
C ASN A 141 -19.97 -16.26 4.72
N ARG A 142 -19.48 -17.34 4.11
CA ARG A 142 -19.34 -17.51 2.66
C ARG A 142 -20.66 -17.33 1.89
N SER A 143 -21.78 -17.77 2.46
CA SER A 143 -23.09 -17.65 1.81
C SER A 143 -23.53 -16.18 1.71
N LYS A 144 -23.26 -15.39 2.77
CA LYS A 144 -23.51 -13.95 2.78
C LYS A 144 -22.63 -13.23 1.77
N GLU A 145 -21.35 -13.57 1.69
CA GLU A 145 -20.43 -13.03 0.68
C GLU A 145 -20.88 -13.35 -0.74
N LYS A 146 -21.22 -14.62 -1.03
CA LYS A 146 -21.77 -15.03 -2.32
C LYS A 146 -23.03 -14.25 -2.68
N ALA A 147 -23.90 -13.98 -1.69
CA ALA A 147 -25.09 -13.17 -1.91
C ALA A 147 -24.78 -11.70 -2.21
N ARG A 148 -23.77 -11.10 -1.56
CA ARG A 148 -23.29 -9.75 -1.87
C ARG A 148 -22.70 -9.67 -3.28
N LEU A 149 -21.82 -10.61 -3.64
CA LEU A 149 -21.18 -10.66 -4.96
C LEU A 149 -22.21 -10.83 -6.08
N ARG A 150 -23.21 -11.70 -5.91
CA ARG A 150 -24.30 -11.87 -6.87
C ARG A 150 -25.13 -10.60 -7.08
N LYS A 151 -25.29 -9.77 -6.04
CA LYS A 151 -25.98 -8.48 -6.14
C LYS A 151 -25.17 -7.43 -6.89
N GLY A 152 -23.90 -7.68 -7.22
CA GLY A 152 -23.02 -6.72 -7.88
C GLY A 152 -22.31 -5.80 -6.90
N VAL A 153 -20.99 -5.69 -7.09
CA VAL A 153 -20.05 -4.85 -6.34
C VAL A 153 -19.15 -4.18 -7.36
N SER A 154 -19.13 -2.85 -7.39
CA SER A 154 -18.33 -2.05 -8.35
C SER A 154 -16.85 -1.98 -7.95
N ILE A 155 -16.58 -1.80 -6.65
CA ILE A 155 -15.22 -1.78 -6.09
C ILE A 155 -15.14 -2.82 -4.98
N LEU A 156 -14.27 -3.82 -5.16
CA LEU A 156 -14.11 -4.95 -4.24
C LEU A 156 -12.78 -4.86 -3.50
N VAL A 157 -12.81 -4.80 -2.17
CA VAL A 157 -11.62 -4.95 -1.32
C VAL A 157 -11.51 -6.40 -0.86
N ALA A 158 -10.36 -7.05 -1.06
CA ALA A 158 -10.26 -8.48 -0.82
C ALA A 158 -8.91 -8.91 -0.25
N THR A 159 -8.96 -9.88 0.66
CA THR A 159 -7.76 -10.67 0.99
C THR A 159 -7.54 -11.73 -0.11
N PRO A 160 -6.31 -11.92 -0.63
CA PRO A 160 -6.03 -12.79 -1.79
C PRO A 160 -6.59 -14.21 -1.68
N GLY A 161 -6.43 -14.86 -0.53
CA GLY A 161 -6.92 -16.24 -0.34
C GLY A 161 -8.43 -16.38 -0.43
N ARG A 162 -9.18 -15.42 0.13
CA ARG A 162 -10.65 -15.42 0.04
C ARG A 162 -11.14 -15.07 -1.36
N LEU A 163 -10.45 -14.16 -2.05
CA LEU A 163 -10.73 -13.86 -3.45
C LEU A 163 -10.58 -15.12 -4.31
N LEU A 164 -9.48 -15.87 -4.15
CA LEU A 164 -9.24 -17.08 -4.93
C LEU A 164 -10.33 -18.13 -4.76
N ASP A 165 -10.84 -18.34 -3.53
CA ASP A 165 -12.01 -19.21 -3.28
C ASP A 165 -13.24 -18.71 -4.06
N HIS A 166 -13.54 -17.42 -4.02
CA HIS A 166 -14.69 -16.88 -4.75
C HIS A 166 -14.52 -16.95 -6.27
N LEU A 167 -13.34 -16.70 -6.82
CA LEU A 167 -13.06 -16.83 -8.25
C LEU A 167 -13.28 -18.27 -8.74
N LYS A 168 -12.86 -19.28 -7.96
CA LYS A 168 -13.00 -20.70 -8.33
C LYS A 168 -14.42 -21.23 -8.14
N ASN A 169 -15.10 -20.83 -7.07
CA ASN A 169 -16.29 -21.52 -6.58
C ASN A 169 -17.56 -20.65 -6.58
N THR A 170 -17.49 -19.41 -7.08
CA THR A 170 -18.64 -18.50 -7.17
C THR A 170 -18.89 -18.05 -8.61
N SER A 171 -19.63 -18.87 -9.35
CA SER A 171 -20.04 -18.58 -10.74
C SER A 171 -20.85 -17.28 -10.93
N SER A 172 -21.41 -16.73 -9.87
CA SER A 172 -22.19 -15.48 -9.89
C SER A 172 -21.32 -14.22 -9.71
N PHE A 173 -20.01 -14.38 -9.55
CA PHE A 173 -19.10 -13.25 -9.38
C PHE A 173 -18.72 -12.64 -10.73
N VAL A 174 -19.40 -11.55 -11.09
CA VAL A 174 -19.16 -10.82 -12.35
C VAL A 174 -17.97 -9.86 -12.19
N HIS A 175 -16.90 -10.13 -12.94
CA HIS A 175 -15.66 -9.34 -12.95
C HIS A 175 -15.13 -9.08 -14.36
N THR A 176 -15.99 -9.21 -15.38
CA THR A 176 -15.65 -9.02 -16.80
C THR A 176 -15.25 -7.59 -17.14
N ASN A 177 -15.77 -6.61 -16.40
CA ASN A 177 -15.45 -5.18 -16.56
C ASN A 177 -14.27 -4.70 -15.71
N LEU A 178 -13.49 -5.62 -15.14
CA LEU A 178 -12.37 -5.26 -14.27
C LEU A 178 -11.30 -4.49 -15.04
N ARG A 179 -11.00 -3.27 -14.56
CA ARG A 179 -10.00 -2.36 -15.15
C ARG A 179 -8.87 -2.02 -14.19
N TRP A 180 -9.12 -2.04 -12.89
CA TRP A 180 -8.10 -1.67 -11.89
C TRP A 180 -7.80 -2.84 -10.95
N ILE A 181 -6.51 -3.17 -10.81
CA ILE A 181 -6.04 -4.10 -9.79
C ILE A 181 -5.01 -3.36 -8.93
N VAL A 182 -5.32 -3.22 -7.65
CA VAL A 182 -4.46 -2.56 -6.67
C VAL A 182 -3.88 -3.61 -5.73
N PHE A 183 -2.58 -3.58 -5.52
CA PHE A 183 -1.87 -4.38 -4.53
C PHE A 183 -1.39 -3.43 -3.42
N ASP A 184 -2.10 -3.40 -2.29
CA ASP A 184 -1.75 -2.53 -1.15
C ASP A 184 -0.93 -3.32 -0.12
N GLU A 185 0.08 -2.70 0.48
CA GLU A 185 1.10 -3.36 1.32
C GLU A 185 1.73 -4.61 0.66
N ALA A 186 2.17 -4.47 -0.60
CA ALA A 186 2.71 -5.57 -1.41
C ALA A 186 3.99 -6.23 -0.86
N ASP A 187 4.67 -5.59 0.10
CA ASP A 187 5.81 -6.16 0.82
C ASP A 187 5.43 -7.23 1.85
N ARG A 188 4.15 -7.37 2.19
CA ARG A 188 3.67 -8.48 3.02
C ARG A 188 3.66 -9.79 2.24
N TYR A 189 4.42 -10.76 2.74
CA TYR A 189 4.66 -12.09 2.16
C TYR A 189 3.42 -12.78 1.55
N CYS A 190 2.24 -12.66 2.18
CA CYS A 190 1.01 -13.34 1.75
C CYS A 190 0.43 -12.84 0.43
N ILE A 191 0.73 -11.60 0.01
CA ILE A 191 0.19 -11.06 -1.24
C ILE A 191 0.85 -11.77 -2.43
N LEU A 192 2.14 -12.07 -2.35
CA LEU A 192 2.92 -12.48 -3.52
C LEU A 192 2.49 -13.84 -4.11
N ILE A 193 2.27 -14.84 -3.25
CA ILE A 193 1.97 -16.22 -3.69
C ILE A 193 0.52 -16.36 -4.12
N LEU A 194 -0.40 -15.77 -3.35
CA LEU A 194 -1.83 -15.93 -3.57
C LEU A 194 -2.37 -14.94 -4.62
N SER A 195 -1.77 -13.75 -4.72
CA SER A 195 -2.19 -12.80 -5.75
C SER A 195 -1.75 -13.25 -7.14
N LYS A 196 -0.67 -14.02 -7.29
CA LYS A 196 -0.34 -14.63 -8.59
C LYS A 196 -1.45 -15.57 -9.06
N GLN A 197 -1.88 -16.52 -8.22
CA GLN A 197 -2.97 -17.44 -8.58
C GLN A 197 -4.30 -16.72 -8.82
N ALA A 198 -4.59 -15.69 -8.02
CA ALA A 198 -5.76 -14.87 -8.23
C ALA A 198 -5.65 -14.07 -9.54
N LEU A 199 -4.47 -13.53 -9.86
CA LEU A 199 -4.22 -12.80 -11.09
C LEU A 199 -4.30 -13.71 -12.31
N ASP A 200 -3.71 -14.91 -12.26
CA ASP A 200 -3.82 -15.92 -13.31
C ASP A 200 -5.29 -16.29 -13.56
N ALA A 201 -6.07 -16.48 -12.49
CA ALA A 201 -7.52 -16.73 -12.58
C ALA A 201 -8.31 -15.54 -13.15
N LEU A 202 -7.85 -14.31 -12.92
CA LEU A 202 -8.52 -13.06 -13.32
C LEU A 202 -8.12 -12.57 -14.72
N LEU A 203 -6.92 -12.94 -15.16
CA LEU A 203 -6.41 -12.71 -16.51
C LEU A 203 -6.72 -13.87 -17.44
N GLY A 204 -7.17 -15.01 -16.92
CA GLY A 204 -7.45 -16.21 -17.71
C GLY A 204 -6.20 -16.77 -18.39
N ILE A 205 -5.01 -16.47 -17.87
CA ILE A 205 -3.75 -16.98 -18.40
C ILE A 205 -3.62 -18.41 -17.88
N PRO A 206 -3.77 -19.45 -18.72
CA PRO A 206 -3.50 -20.82 -18.28
C PRO A 206 -2.04 -20.89 -17.82
N ASN A 207 -1.83 -21.56 -16.67
CA ASN A 207 -0.51 -21.79 -16.09
C ASN A 207 0.53 -22.08 -17.18
N VAL A 208 1.53 -21.20 -17.32
CA VAL A 208 2.67 -21.35 -18.24
C VAL A 208 3.65 -22.42 -17.71
N LEU A 209 3.11 -23.57 -17.33
CA LEU A 209 3.88 -24.79 -17.05
C LEU A 209 3.57 -25.90 -18.06
N ASP A 210 2.50 -25.78 -18.86
CA ASP A 210 2.26 -26.69 -20.00
C ASP A 210 2.40 -25.93 -21.33
N LYS A 211 3.65 -25.86 -21.82
CA LYS A 211 3.92 -25.59 -23.23
C LYS A 211 3.53 -26.83 -24.05
N SER A 212 2.24 -26.98 -24.35
CA SER A 212 1.80 -27.85 -25.43
C SER A 212 0.47 -27.35 -25.98
N VAL A 213 0.54 -26.84 -27.22
CA VAL A 213 -0.47 -26.93 -28.28
C VAL A 213 -1.93 -26.73 -27.80
N THR A 214 -2.55 -25.58 -28.09
CA THR A 214 -3.48 -25.51 -29.22
C THR A 214 -3.78 -24.06 -29.58
N LYS A 215 -3.43 -23.69 -30.81
CA LYS A 215 -4.06 -22.56 -31.51
C LYS A 215 -5.52 -22.91 -31.73
N GLY A 216 -6.42 -22.28 -30.97
CA GLY A 216 -7.86 -22.48 -31.08
C GLY A 216 -8.61 -21.17 -30.93
N ASN A 217 -9.11 -20.67 -32.05
CA ASN A 217 -10.06 -19.57 -32.25
C ASN A 217 -10.89 -19.21 -31.00
N SER A 218 -10.58 -18.08 -30.36
CA SER A 218 -11.50 -17.42 -29.44
C SER A 218 -11.81 -16.03 -29.99
N ALA A 219 -13.10 -15.79 -30.22
CA ALA A 219 -13.65 -14.56 -30.77
C ALA A 219 -13.16 -13.35 -29.96
N ALA A 220 -12.69 -12.33 -30.68
CA ALA A 220 -12.19 -11.08 -30.14
C ALA A 220 -13.27 -10.38 -29.30
N THR A 221 -13.21 -10.57 -27.99
CA THR A 221 -13.80 -9.63 -27.04
C THR A 221 -12.88 -8.41 -26.96
N PRO A 222 -13.40 -7.18 -26.95
CA PRO A 222 -12.55 -6.00 -26.84
C PRO A 222 -11.75 -6.11 -25.53
N GLU A 223 -10.43 -6.23 -25.66
CA GLU A 223 -9.54 -6.43 -24.53
C GLU A 223 -9.56 -5.16 -23.68
N VAL A 224 -10.31 -5.19 -22.58
CA VAL A 224 -10.39 -4.08 -21.64
C VAL A 224 -9.00 -3.92 -21.03
N GLN A 225 -8.31 -2.83 -21.37
CA GLN A 225 -6.98 -2.54 -20.86
C GLN A 225 -7.04 -2.43 -19.32
N LYS A 226 -6.29 -3.30 -18.64
CA LYS A 226 -6.20 -3.36 -17.18
C LYS A 226 -5.03 -2.51 -16.70
N GLN A 227 -5.29 -1.59 -15.78
CA GLN A 227 -4.29 -0.82 -15.07
C GLN A 227 -4.01 -1.47 -13.72
N ASN A 228 -2.73 -1.78 -13.49
CA ASN A 228 -2.27 -2.37 -12.24
C ASN A 228 -1.47 -1.34 -11.41
N LEU A 229 -1.76 -1.29 -10.11
CA LEU A 229 -1.15 -0.38 -9.16
C LEU A 229 -0.54 -1.18 -8.02
N LEU A 230 0.75 -1.04 -7.78
CA LEU A 230 1.46 -1.70 -6.69
C LEU A 230 1.90 -0.66 -5.68
N LEU A 231 1.47 -0.81 -4.43
CA LEU A 231 1.83 0.07 -3.33
C LEU A 231 2.56 -0.72 -2.25
N SER A 232 3.74 -0.24 -1.88
CA SER A 232 4.60 -0.90 -0.89
C SER A 232 5.33 0.13 -0.03
N ALA A 233 5.64 -0.22 1.22
CA ALA A 233 6.54 0.59 2.04
C ALA A 233 8.01 0.24 1.82
N THR A 234 8.28 -0.97 1.32
CA THR A 234 9.63 -1.46 1.05
C THR A 234 9.76 -2.02 -0.37
N LEU A 235 10.96 -1.91 -0.93
CA LEU A 235 11.36 -2.56 -2.17
C LEU A 235 12.33 -3.70 -1.89
N ASN A 236 11.77 -4.87 -1.57
CA ASN A 236 12.55 -6.10 -1.51
C ASN A 236 12.51 -6.82 -2.88
N GLU A 237 13.35 -7.83 -3.06
CA GLU A 237 13.42 -8.62 -4.30
C GLU A 237 12.07 -9.19 -4.72
N LYS A 238 11.24 -9.55 -3.75
CA LYS A 238 9.93 -10.15 -4.00
C LYS A 238 8.92 -9.13 -4.53
N VAL A 239 8.90 -7.92 -3.98
CA VAL A 239 8.10 -6.79 -4.50
C VAL A 239 8.56 -6.44 -5.90
N ASN A 240 9.87 -6.41 -6.15
CA ASN A 240 10.41 -6.19 -7.50
C ASN A 240 10.00 -7.30 -8.46
N HIS A 241 9.97 -8.55 -8.01
CA HIS A 241 9.52 -9.68 -8.81
C HIS A 241 8.01 -9.59 -9.12
N LEU A 242 7.18 -9.24 -8.14
CA LEU A 242 5.75 -8.99 -8.36
C LEU A 242 5.53 -7.82 -9.32
N ALA A 243 6.27 -6.72 -9.17
CA ALA A 243 6.23 -5.59 -10.08
C ALA A 243 6.54 -6.01 -11.52
N LYS A 244 7.56 -6.84 -11.74
CA LYS A 244 7.93 -7.36 -13.07
C LYS A 244 6.85 -8.24 -13.70
N ILE A 245 6.10 -9.00 -12.89
CA ILE A 245 5.05 -9.90 -13.41
C ILE A 245 3.73 -9.16 -13.60
N SER A 246 3.43 -8.20 -12.74
CA SER A 246 2.11 -7.56 -12.67
C SER A 246 2.05 -6.17 -13.29
N LEU A 247 3.18 -5.52 -13.58
CA LEU A 247 3.21 -4.17 -14.12
C LEU A 247 3.96 -4.12 -15.45
N GLU A 248 3.33 -3.57 -16.47
CA GLU A 248 3.97 -3.27 -17.75
C GLU A 248 4.40 -1.80 -17.78
N ASN A 249 5.70 -1.52 -17.97
CA ASN A 249 6.27 -0.16 -18.01
C ASN A 249 5.73 0.80 -16.91
N PRO A 250 5.84 0.43 -15.61
CA PRO A 250 5.25 1.23 -14.54
C PRO A 250 5.98 2.55 -14.32
N VAL A 251 5.20 3.57 -13.97
CA VAL A 251 5.74 4.81 -13.40
C VAL A 251 6.06 4.56 -11.93
N MET A 252 7.31 4.83 -11.56
CA MET A 252 7.83 4.63 -10.22
C MET A 252 7.71 5.93 -9.41
N ILE A 253 7.10 5.87 -8.24
CA ILE A 253 6.81 7.04 -7.38
C ILE A 253 7.40 6.78 -5.98
N GLY A 254 8.07 7.78 -5.39
CA GLY A 254 8.68 7.66 -4.05
C GLY A 254 9.98 6.86 -4.02
N LEU A 255 10.68 6.78 -5.16
CA LEU A 255 12.04 6.27 -5.24
C LEU A 255 13.00 7.43 -5.47
N ASP A 256 13.82 7.72 -4.46
CA ASP A 256 14.98 8.60 -4.64
C ASP A 256 15.99 7.89 -5.55
N ASP A 257 16.42 8.55 -6.63
CA ASP A 257 17.39 8.04 -7.61
C ASP A 257 18.68 7.49 -6.96
N LYS A 258 19.01 7.94 -5.74
CA LYS A 258 20.16 7.49 -4.95
C LYS A 258 20.09 6.00 -4.55
N LYS A 259 18.89 5.43 -4.38
CA LYS A 259 18.73 3.99 -4.03
C LYS A 259 18.98 3.06 -5.21
N ILE A 260 18.79 3.53 -6.44
CA ILE A 260 19.05 2.73 -7.65
C ILE A 260 20.57 2.54 -7.82
N LEU A 261 21.37 3.59 -7.58
CA LEU A 261 22.83 3.54 -7.71
C LEU A 261 23.52 2.62 -6.68
N GLN A 262 22.97 2.47 -5.48
CA GLN A 262 23.52 1.54 -4.48
C GLN A 262 23.27 0.06 -4.81
N ASN A 263 22.15 -0.24 -5.49
CA ASN A 263 21.83 -1.61 -5.89
C ASN A 263 22.55 -2.04 -7.18
N VAL A 264 22.85 -1.10 -8.09
CA VAL A 264 23.61 -1.40 -9.31
C VAL A 264 25.08 -1.75 -9.00
N ASN A 265 25.69 -1.12 -8.00
CA ASN A 265 27.08 -1.43 -7.60
C ASN A 265 27.23 -2.77 -6.86
N ARG A 266 26.16 -3.33 -6.27
CA ARG A 266 26.21 -4.69 -5.69
C ARG A 266 26.21 -5.80 -6.73
N ASN A 267 25.70 -5.54 -7.95
CA ASN A 267 25.51 -6.58 -8.98
C ASN A 267 26.62 -6.62 -10.04
N ARG A 268 27.75 -5.91 -9.85
CA ARG A 268 28.85 -5.84 -10.83
C ARG A 268 30.14 -6.57 -10.45
N ILE A 269 30.16 -7.35 -9.36
CA ILE A 269 31.31 -8.20 -9.01
C ILE A 269 30.85 -9.66 -8.95
N SER A 270 30.76 -10.31 -10.10
CA SER A 270 30.78 -11.78 -10.19
C SER A 270 31.03 -12.23 -11.63
N LEU A 271 32.31 -12.43 -11.96
CA LEU A 271 32.80 -13.29 -13.03
C LEU A 271 34.11 -13.97 -12.55
N GLU A 272 33.94 -15.08 -11.82
CA GLU A 272 34.75 -16.33 -11.74
C GLU A 272 36.29 -16.25 -11.43
N PRO A 273 36.98 -17.36 -11.11
CA PRO A 273 36.93 -18.12 -9.85
C PRO A 273 38.35 -18.29 -9.23
N ASP A 274 38.49 -18.47 -7.91
CA ASP A 274 39.52 -19.40 -7.39
C ASP A 274 39.36 -19.73 -5.90
N MET A 275 39.67 -21.00 -5.62
CA MET A 275 39.52 -21.71 -4.36
C MET A 275 40.81 -21.64 -3.53
N ALA A 276 40.85 -20.83 -2.49
CA ALA A 276 41.56 -21.04 -1.22
C ALA A 276 41.38 -19.78 -0.34
N ASP A 277 41.54 -19.93 0.96
CA ASP A 277 41.51 -18.84 1.97
C ASP A 277 40.12 -18.33 2.41
N ARG A 278 39.29 -19.25 2.91
CA ARG A 278 38.18 -18.92 3.81
C ARG A 278 38.49 -19.33 5.26
N VAL A 279 39.31 -18.55 5.99
CA VAL A 279 39.24 -18.56 7.48
C VAL A 279 39.49 -17.18 8.12
N GLU A 280 40.26 -16.26 7.52
CA GLU A 280 40.67 -15.03 8.23
C GLU A 280 39.72 -13.82 8.09
N GLU A 281 38.87 -13.76 7.05
CA GLU A 281 38.11 -12.54 6.72
C GLU A 281 36.77 -12.39 7.48
N SER A 282 36.28 -13.49 8.07
CA SER A 282 35.01 -13.51 8.83
C SER A 282 35.05 -12.70 10.13
N ARG A 283 36.24 -12.32 10.63
CA ARG A 283 36.35 -11.52 11.86
C ARG A 283 36.41 -10.00 11.63
N LYS A 284 36.78 -9.54 10.43
CA LYS A 284 36.82 -8.09 10.12
C LYS A 284 35.48 -7.53 9.65
N MET A 285 34.62 -8.38 9.08
CA MET A 285 33.30 -8.02 8.53
C MET A 285 32.21 -7.68 9.57
N LEU A 286 32.44 -7.91 10.87
CA LEU A 286 31.48 -7.53 11.93
C LEU A 286 31.63 -6.08 12.43
N SER A 287 32.55 -5.28 11.89
CA SER A 287 32.83 -3.93 12.41
C SER A 287 32.36 -2.75 11.55
N SER A 288 31.88 -2.96 10.31
CA SER A 288 31.63 -1.84 9.38
C SER A 288 30.24 -1.80 8.72
N SER A 289 29.25 -2.53 9.21
CA SER A 289 27.85 -2.47 8.71
C SER A 289 26.87 -1.91 9.73
N ALA A 290 27.29 -0.89 10.49
CA ALA A 290 26.36 0.04 11.11
C ALA A 290 25.95 1.07 10.06
N GLU A 291 25.06 0.69 9.14
CA GLU A 291 24.36 1.64 8.28
C GLU A 291 23.69 2.70 9.18
N GLU A 292 24.10 3.95 9.00
CA GLU A 292 23.66 5.09 9.80
C GLU A 292 22.18 5.37 9.55
N TYR A 293 21.31 4.75 10.35
CA TYR A 293 19.90 5.04 10.42
C TYR A 293 19.71 6.45 11.00
N LYS A 294 19.50 7.46 10.14
CA LYS A 294 19.18 8.81 10.60
C LYS A 294 17.74 8.87 11.10
N LEU A 295 17.59 8.73 12.41
CA LEU A 295 16.37 9.01 13.15
C LEU A 295 15.98 10.49 13.00
N PRO A 296 14.69 10.81 12.85
CA PRO A 296 14.21 12.19 12.96
C PRO A 296 14.66 12.77 14.31
N ALA A 297 15.19 14.00 14.34
CA ALA A 297 15.80 14.63 15.53
C ALA A 297 14.86 14.76 16.75
N GLN A 298 13.59 14.40 16.60
CA GLN A 298 12.52 14.49 17.59
C GLN A 298 12.12 13.12 18.19
N LEU A 299 12.71 12.01 17.70
CA LEU A 299 12.39 10.65 18.12
C LEU A 299 13.43 10.16 19.14
N VAL A 300 13.06 10.15 20.42
CA VAL A 300 13.90 9.59 21.49
C VAL A 300 13.68 8.07 21.53
N GLN A 301 14.56 7.32 20.88
CA GLN A 301 14.52 5.86 20.95
C GLN A 301 15.10 5.39 22.29
N ARG A 302 14.34 4.59 23.03
CA ARG A 302 14.80 3.88 24.22
C ARG A 302 14.68 2.38 23.96
N TYR A 303 15.72 1.62 24.29
CA TYR A 303 15.69 0.17 24.24
C TYR A 303 16.04 -0.40 25.61
N ILE A 304 15.49 -1.57 25.91
CA ILE A 304 15.79 -2.34 27.12
C ILE A 304 16.11 -3.76 26.67
N LYS A 305 17.24 -4.27 27.12
CA LYS A 305 17.67 -5.65 26.85
C LYS A 305 16.96 -6.58 27.84
N VAL A 306 16.21 -7.56 27.33
CA VAL A 306 15.39 -8.45 28.15
C VAL A 306 15.63 -9.92 27.78
N PRO A 307 15.80 -10.82 28.76
CA PRO A 307 15.80 -12.27 28.53
C PRO A 307 14.54 -12.73 27.79
N CYS A 308 14.66 -13.74 26.92
CA CYS A 308 13.57 -14.18 26.03
C CYS A 308 12.26 -14.49 26.77
N GLY A 309 12.33 -15.13 27.94
CA GLY A 309 11.16 -15.49 28.76
C GLY A 309 10.43 -14.32 29.44
N SER A 310 11.04 -13.13 29.49
CA SER A 310 10.49 -11.97 30.21
C SER A 310 10.09 -10.83 29.28
N ARG A 311 10.25 -10.97 27.96
CA ARG A 311 9.97 -9.92 26.96
C ARG A 311 8.55 -9.37 27.07
N LEU A 312 7.57 -10.26 27.17
CA LEU A 312 6.15 -9.88 27.22
C LEU A 312 5.80 -9.18 28.53
N VAL A 313 6.34 -9.67 29.65
CA VAL A 313 6.13 -9.08 30.99
C VAL A 313 6.76 -7.69 31.07
N VAL A 314 7.98 -7.53 30.56
CA VAL A 314 8.67 -6.23 30.54
C VAL A 314 7.98 -5.26 29.59
N LEU A 315 7.52 -5.71 28.41
CA LEU A 315 6.73 -4.89 27.50
C LEU A 315 5.42 -4.43 28.16
N LEU A 316 4.68 -5.34 28.81
CA LEU A 316 3.46 -4.99 29.53
C LEU A 316 3.72 -4.01 30.67
N SER A 317 4.82 -4.18 31.41
CA SER A 317 5.22 -3.27 32.49
C SER A 317 5.53 -1.87 31.95
N ILE A 318 6.26 -1.79 30.82
CA ILE A 318 6.56 -0.52 30.15
C ILE A 318 5.28 0.15 29.65
N LEU A 319 4.41 -0.60 28.97
CA LEU A 319 3.13 -0.07 28.46
C LEU A 319 2.25 0.40 29.62
N LYS A 320 2.10 -0.40 30.68
CA LYS A 320 1.38 -0.02 31.90
C LYS A 320 1.93 1.26 32.51
N HIS A 321 3.25 1.37 32.65
CA HIS A 321 3.90 2.57 33.19
C HIS A 321 3.70 3.82 32.31
N LEU A 322 3.69 3.66 30.99
CA LEU A 322 3.42 4.74 30.05
C LEU A 322 1.97 5.22 30.15
N PHE A 323 1.01 4.29 30.18
CA PHE A 323 -0.41 4.62 30.29
C PHE A 323 -0.81 5.14 31.69
N GLU A 324 -0.17 4.68 32.77
CA GLU A 324 -0.39 5.20 34.12
C GLU A 324 0.15 6.63 34.29
N ARG A 325 1.20 7.02 33.57
CA ARG A 325 1.70 8.40 33.53
C ARG A 325 0.79 9.34 32.72
N GLU A 326 0.02 8.83 31.76
CA GLU A 326 -0.88 9.61 30.91
C GLU A 326 -2.23 9.96 31.55
N ALA A 327 -2.58 9.36 32.70
CA ALA A 327 -3.84 9.67 33.40
C ALA A 327 -3.94 11.14 33.90
N SER A 328 -2.84 11.91 33.91
CA SER A 328 -2.83 13.34 34.26
C SER A 328 -2.76 14.31 33.08
N GLN A 329 -2.59 13.85 31.83
CA GLN A 329 -2.67 14.71 30.65
C GLN A 329 -3.38 13.98 29.51
N LYS A 330 -4.71 14.06 29.53
CA LYS A 330 -5.55 13.61 28.42
C LYS A 330 -5.32 14.48 27.20
N ASN A 331 -5.12 13.81 26.06
CA ASN A 331 -5.01 14.31 24.68
C ASN A 331 -3.60 14.81 24.30
N PHE A 332 -2.80 13.97 23.61
CA PHE A 332 -2.10 14.32 22.34
C PHE A 332 -0.90 13.44 21.89
N TYR A 333 -0.60 12.22 22.38
CA TYR A 333 0.69 11.58 21.97
C TYR A 333 0.69 10.07 21.67
N ILE A 334 -0.25 9.56 20.87
CA ILE A 334 -0.14 8.17 20.34
C ILE A 334 0.90 8.04 19.19
N TRP A 335 1.44 9.16 18.68
CA TRP A 335 2.40 9.16 17.55
C TRP A 335 3.89 9.20 17.94
N LYS A 336 4.28 9.12 19.23
CA LYS A 336 5.66 9.42 19.65
C LYS A 336 6.53 8.23 20.09
N HIS A 337 6.00 7.02 20.20
CA HIS A 337 6.77 5.87 20.69
C HIS A 337 6.57 4.60 19.87
N GLN A 338 7.62 4.20 19.14
CA GLN A 338 7.74 2.91 18.48
C GLN A 338 8.84 2.10 19.20
N PHE A 339 8.48 0.95 19.77
CA PHE A 339 9.43 0.05 20.45
C PHE A 339 9.89 -1.04 19.48
N VAL A 340 11.21 -1.17 19.32
CA VAL A 340 11.85 -2.28 18.60
C VAL A 340 12.47 -3.22 19.63
N LEU A 341 11.93 -4.44 19.77
CA LEU A 341 12.55 -5.52 20.54
C LEU A 341 13.54 -6.25 19.63
N LEU A 342 14.83 -5.91 19.76
CA LEU A 342 15.89 -6.60 19.04
C LEU A 342 16.21 -7.94 19.72
N ALA A 343 16.16 -9.03 18.94
CA ALA A 343 16.70 -10.33 19.32
C ALA A 343 18.17 -10.41 18.90
N ARG A 344 19.00 -10.99 19.77
CA ARG A 344 20.11 -11.84 19.32
C ARG A 344 19.70 -13.27 19.60
#